data_AF-A0A4U8SAE4-F1
#
_entry.id   AF-A0A4U8SAE4-F1
#
_cell.length_a   1.000
_cell.length_b   1.000
_cell.length_c   1.000
_cell.angle_alpha   90.00
_cell.angle_beta   90.00
_cell.angle_gamma   90.00
#
_symmetry.space_group_name_H-M   'P 1'
#
loop_
_entity.id
_entity.type
_entity.pdbx_description
1 polymer ?
#
loop_
_entity_poly.entity_id
_entity_poly.type
_entity_poly.pdbx_seq_one_letter_code
_entity_poly.pdbx_strand_id
1 'polypeptide(L)'
;MLQNKFNVLDSESSSIIWKGKRKFYLITTLFYLIYLIFGIFISCFFWTGLLQKSFWYILIAIPLTLFSLYEVYKALNLKAVLLTQNGLLLKTLFNGDVFYPYGYFTAGSSLAIGIKYFERVSVDNTNHSKMEFLFPYGYDSLGSFKNNQEFKALYTKHTNQALESLNLQDKVNLYKLYQSNIECIFDEERNHNIFTIDFSPYKAEIDTYLKDKQ
;
A
#
# COMPACT_ATOMS: atom_id res chain seq x y z
N MET A 1 4.82 16.22 -23.51
CA MET A 1 3.34 16.24 -23.48
C MET A 1 2.86 15.96 -22.05
N LEU A 2 2.82 17.00 -21.21
CA LEU A 2 2.53 16.92 -19.76
C LEU A 2 1.23 17.67 -19.38
N GLN A 3 0.38 17.98 -20.37
CA GLN A 3 -0.77 18.88 -20.20
C GLN A 3 -2.06 18.21 -19.70
N ASN A 4 -2.13 16.88 -19.61
CA ASN A 4 -3.31 16.18 -19.07
C ASN A 4 -3.29 15.94 -17.56
N LYS A 5 -2.30 16.48 -16.83
CA LYS A 5 -2.12 16.20 -15.39
C LYS A 5 -2.80 17.20 -14.44
N PHE A 6 -3.45 18.27 -14.95
CA PHE A 6 -3.93 19.37 -14.11
C PHE A 6 -5.42 19.70 -14.18
N ASN A 7 -6.22 19.09 -15.05
CA ASN A 7 -7.67 19.37 -15.12
C ASN A 7 -8.54 18.51 -14.19
N VAL A 8 -7.94 17.65 -13.35
CA VAL A 8 -8.69 16.73 -12.45
C VAL A 8 -8.84 17.28 -11.03
N LEU A 9 -8.14 18.36 -10.68
CA LEU A 9 -8.14 18.92 -9.31
C LEU A 9 -9.37 19.77 -8.97
N ASP A 10 -10.07 20.36 -9.96
CA ASP A 10 -11.22 21.26 -9.69
C ASP A 10 -12.56 20.54 -9.45
N SER A 11 -12.64 19.21 -9.62
CA SER A 11 -13.83 18.40 -9.28
C SER A 11 -13.73 17.72 -7.90
N GLU A 12 -12.69 18.01 -7.11
CA GLU A 12 -12.29 17.22 -5.93
C GLU A 12 -13.28 17.22 -4.74
N SER A 13 -14.33 18.04 -4.73
CA SER A 13 -15.32 18.06 -3.63
C SER A 13 -16.66 17.40 -3.94
N SER A 14 -16.98 17.06 -5.20
CA SER A 14 -18.34 16.65 -5.59
C SER A 14 -18.59 15.15 -5.70
N SER A 15 -17.62 14.26 -5.43
CA SER A 15 -17.83 12.81 -5.58
C SER A 15 -17.11 11.91 -4.55
N ILE A 16 -16.66 12.45 -3.41
CA ILE A 16 -16.09 11.63 -2.33
C ILE A 16 -17.21 10.79 -1.71
N ILE A 17 -17.14 9.47 -1.88
CA ILE A 17 -18.10 8.51 -1.33
C ILE A 17 -17.65 7.92 0.00
N TRP A 18 -16.34 7.96 0.28
CA TRP A 18 -15.80 7.55 1.57
C TRP A 18 -14.49 8.27 1.88
N LYS A 19 -14.26 8.55 3.16
CA LYS A 19 -13.05 9.21 3.65
C LYS A 19 -12.45 8.46 4.82
N GLY A 20 -11.20 8.06 4.67
CA GLY A 20 -10.44 7.34 5.67
C GLY A 20 -10.15 8.21 6.88
N LYS A 21 -10.68 7.79 8.02
CA LYS A 21 -10.32 8.36 9.33
C LYS A 21 -9.41 7.37 10.05
N ARG A 22 -8.15 7.75 10.25
CA ARG A 22 -7.19 6.94 11.00
C ARG A 22 -7.67 6.72 12.44
N LYS A 23 -7.51 5.50 12.93
CA LYS A 23 -7.58 5.14 14.34
C LYS A 23 -6.21 5.36 14.94
N PHE A 24 -6.16 6.08 16.04
CA PHE A 24 -4.95 6.26 16.82
C PHE A 24 -5.09 5.47 18.11
N TYR A 25 -4.15 4.56 18.33
CA TYR A 25 -4.00 3.84 19.59
C TYR A 25 -2.76 4.41 20.28
N LEU A 26 -2.95 5.02 21.45
CA LEU A 26 -1.89 5.72 22.17
C LEU A 26 -0.68 4.80 22.41
N ILE A 27 -0.93 3.59 22.92
CA ILE A 27 0.10 2.61 23.24
C ILE A 27 0.89 2.23 21.98
N THR A 28 0.23 1.92 20.87
CA THR A 28 0.92 1.54 19.64
C THR A 28 1.67 2.70 19.01
N THR A 29 1.12 3.91 19.09
CA THR A 29 1.80 5.13 18.62
C THR A 29 3.08 5.35 19.43
N LEU A 30 3.05 5.10 20.74
CA LEU A 30 4.20 5.19 21.62
C LEU A 30 5.25 4.11 21.31
N PHE A 31 4.84 2.85 21.10
CA PHE A 31 5.74 1.79 20.63
C PHE A 31 6.40 2.15 19.29
N TYR A 32 5.64 2.74 18.37
CA TYR A 32 6.18 3.17 17.08
C TYR A 32 7.20 4.30 17.24
N LEU A 33 6.90 5.29 18.09
CA LEU A 33 7.82 6.38 18.38
C LEU A 33 9.11 5.87 19.03
N ILE A 34 9.02 4.94 19.98
CA ILE A 34 10.19 4.29 20.60
C ILE A 34 11.01 3.56 19.54
N TYR A 35 10.37 2.80 18.64
CA TYR A 35 11.05 2.09 17.56
C TYR A 35 11.85 3.06 16.67
N LEU A 36 11.23 4.17 16.25
CA LEU A 36 11.90 5.18 15.43
C LEU A 36 13.08 5.85 16.17
N ILE A 37 12.88 6.23 17.44
CA ILE A 37 13.94 6.81 18.27
C ILE A 37 15.11 5.83 18.39
N PHE A 38 14.83 4.56 18.61
CA PHE A 38 15.84 3.52 18.75
C PHE A 38 16.62 3.31 17.44
N GLY A 39 15.94 3.28 16.29
CA GLY A 39 16.60 3.18 14.97
C GLY A 39 17.52 4.37 14.67
N ILE A 40 17.07 5.59 14.99
CA ILE A 40 17.88 6.80 14.87
C ILE A 40 19.07 6.75 15.83
N PHE A 41 18.85 6.37 17.09
CA PHE A 41 19.90 6.26 18.09
C PHE A 41 20.98 5.25 17.67
N ILE A 42 20.60 4.07 17.19
CA ILE A 42 21.55 3.08 16.66
C ILE A 42 22.33 3.68 15.50
N SER A 43 21.65 4.30 14.53
CA SER A 43 22.31 4.94 13.39
C SER A 43 23.36 5.96 13.85
N CYS A 44 23.00 6.85 14.78
CA CYS A 44 23.92 7.82 15.37
C CYS A 44 25.09 7.16 16.11
N PHE A 45 24.86 6.08 16.85
CA PHE A 45 25.92 5.34 17.54
C PHE A 45 26.94 4.75 16.58
N PHE A 46 26.50 4.22 15.43
CA PHE A 46 27.41 3.76 14.39
C PHE A 46 28.21 4.92 13.79
N TRP A 47 27.56 6.04 13.47
CA TRP A 47 28.22 7.21 12.88
C TRP A 47 29.21 7.90 13.82
N THR A 48 28.90 8.00 15.11
CA THR A 48 29.67 8.82 16.05
C THR A 48 30.54 8.00 17.00
N GLY A 49 30.11 6.80 17.38
CA GLY A 49 30.85 5.93 18.30
C GLY A 49 31.75 4.96 17.56
N LEU A 50 31.19 4.15 16.65
CA LEU A 50 31.92 3.04 16.03
C LEU A 50 32.83 3.49 14.88
N LEU A 51 32.47 4.50 14.09
CA LEU A 51 33.35 5.02 13.05
C LEU A 51 34.66 5.61 13.60
N GLN A 52 34.69 6.09 14.85
CA GLN A 52 35.93 6.49 15.52
C GLN A 52 36.88 5.30 15.78
N LYS A 53 36.35 4.07 15.80
CA LYS A 53 37.12 2.84 16.02
C LYS A 53 37.58 2.19 14.72
N SER A 54 36.77 2.25 13.67
CA SER A 54 37.12 1.69 12.36
C SER A 54 36.25 2.27 11.25
N PHE A 55 36.86 2.56 10.11
CA PHE A 55 36.13 3.00 8.91
C PHE A 55 35.21 1.91 8.35
N TRP A 56 35.49 0.63 8.59
CA TRP A 56 34.69 -0.50 8.11
C TRP A 56 33.23 -0.47 8.58
N TYR A 57 32.94 0.20 9.72
CA TYR A 57 31.57 0.34 10.21
C TYR A 57 30.67 1.19 9.29
N ILE A 58 31.24 1.92 8.32
CA ILE A 58 30.45 2.67 7.33
C ILE A 58 29.56 1.76 6.48
N LEU A 59 30.01 0.52 6.23
CA LEU A 59 29.27 -0.49 5.48
C LEU A 59 27.97 -0.91 6.19
N ILE A 60 27.91 -0.72 7.51
CA ILE A 60 26.71 -1.00 8.33
C ILE A 60 25.92 0.29 8.57
N ALA A 61 26.62 1.39 8.85
CA ALA A 61 26.00 2.68 9.17
C ALA A 61 25.11 3.20 8.04
N ILE A 62 25.58 3.14 6.78
CA ILE A 62 24.83 3.65 5.63
C ILE A 62 23.52 2.87 5.42
N PRO A 63 23.53 1.52 5.26
CA PRO A 63 22.29 0.77 5.08
C PRO A 63 21.30 0.95 6.23
N LEU A 64 21.78 0.99 7.47
CA LEU A 64 20.92 1.10 8.65
C LEU A 64 20.27 2.49 8.75
N THR A 65 21.00 3.53 8.35
CA THR A 65 20.47 4.91 8.25
C THR A 65 19.42 4.99 7.14
N LEU A 66 19.72 4.48 5.94
CA LEU A 66 18.78 4.49 4.81
C LEU A 66 17.50 3.71 5.14
N PHE A 67 17.64 2.54 5.79
CA PHE A 67 16.52 1.76 6.27
C PHE A 67 15.65 2.55 7.25
N SER A 68 16.26 3.18 8.26
CA SER A 68 15.54 3.99 9.25
C SER A 68 14.80 5.17 8.61
N LEU A 69 15.45 5.88 7.68
CA LEU A 69 14.82 6.99 6.94
C LEU A 69 13.65 6.50 6.09
N TYR A 70 13.78 5.34 5.45
CA TYR A 70 12.72 4.75 4.63
C TYR A 70 11.50 4.32 5.47
N GLU A 71 11.71 3.76 6.66
CA GLU A 71 10.62 3.42 7.59
C GLU A 71 9.88 4.68 8.08
N VAL A 72 10.62 5.74 8.44
CA VAL A 72 10.03 7.05 8.80
C VAL A 72 9.20 7.61 7.64
N TYR A 73 9.77 7.59 6.44
CA TYR A 73 9.10 8.05 5.23
C TYR A 73 7.76 7.33 5.05
N LYS A 74 7.73 5.99 5.09
CA LYS A 74 6.48 5.21 4.88
C LYS A 74 5.38 5.48 5.90
N ALA A 75 5.73 5.75 7.16
CA ALA A 75 4.71 6.04 8.17
C ALA A 75 4.17 7.46 8.10
N LEU A 76 5.00 8.43 7.72
CA LEU A 76 4.58 9.82 7.62
C LEU A 76 3.90 10.13 6.28
N ASN A 77 4.32 9.48 5.19
CA ASN A 77 3.97 9.90 3.83
C ASN A 77 2.46 9.91 3.57
N LEU A 78 1.69 8.96 4.09
CA LEU A 78 0.24 8.97 3.86
C LEU A 78 -0.44 10.03 4.74
N LYS A 79 -1.21 10.92 4.12
CA LYS A 79 -2.00 11.96 4.78
C LYS A 79 -3.47 11.55 4.90
N ALA A 80 -4.06 11.08 3.80
CA ALA A 80 -5.45 10.63 3.77
C ALA A 80 -5.69 9.59 2.67
N VAL A 81 -6.71 8.77 2.87
CA VAL A 81 -7.24 7.82 1.89
C VAL A 81 -8.67 8.24 1.59
N LEU A 82 -9.02 8.43 0.32
CA LEU A 82 -10.35 8.84 -0.11
C LEU A 82 -10.84 7.88 -1.19
N LEU A 83 -12.07 7.39 -1.08
CA LEU A 83 -12.75 6.79 -2.22
C LEU A 83 -13.64 7.84 -2.85
N THR A 84 -13.52 7.95 -4.17
CA THR A 84 -14.36 8.76 -5.03
C THR A 84 -15.23 7.83 -5.88
N GLN A 85 -16.22 8.37 -6.59
CA GLN A 85 -16.99 7.59 -7.57
C GLN A 85 -16.14 6.94 -8.67
N ASN A 86 -14.93 7.46 -8.94
CA ASN A 86 -14.09 7.02 -10.05
C ASN A 86 -12.90 6.16 -9.62
N GLY A 87 -12.55 6.16 -8.33
CA GLY A 87 -11.38 5.44 -7.83
C GLY A 87 -10.89 5.91 -6.47
N LEU A 88 -9.70 5.41 -6.11
CA LEU A 88 -9.00 5.69 -4.87
C LEU A 88 -8.05 6.88 -5.04
N LEU A 89 -8.21 7.89 -4.20
CA LEU A 89 -7.32 9.02 -4.10
C LEU A 89 -6.51 8.93 -2.81
N LEU A 90 -5.20 8.77 -2.94
CA LEU A 90 -4.24 8.80 -1.85
C LEU A 90 -3.64 10.20 -1.75
N LYS A 91 -3.93 10.90 -0.66
CA LYS A 91 -3.26 12.17 -0.36
C LYS A 91 -1.98 11.88 0.39
N THR A 92 -0.84 12.34 -0.13
CA THR A 92 0.48 12.11 0.48
C THR A 92 1.14 13.41 0.91
N LEU A 93 2.12 13.33 1.81
CA LEU A 93 2.91 14.48 2.24
C LEU A 93 4.07 14.78 1.29
N PHE A 94 4.71 13.75 0.72
CA PHE A 94 5.97 13.92 0.00
C PHE A 94 5.85 13.69 -1.52
N ASN A 95 4.84 12.95 -1.98
CA ASN A 95 4.72 12.53 -3.39
C ASN A 95 3.57 13.22 -4.14
N GLY A 96 2.87 14.17 -3.49
CA GLY A 96 1.63 14.75 -4.02
C GLY A 96 0.44 13.80 -3.92
N ASP A 97 -0.70 14.22 -4.48
CA ASP A 97 -1.91 13.41 -4.51
C ASP A 97 -1.84 12.40 -5.66
N VAL A 98 -2.22 11.15 -5.39
CA VAL A 98 -2.07 10.02 -6.31
C VAL A 98 -3.41 9.34 -6.47
N PHE A 99 -3.87 9.22 -7.72
CA PHE A 99 -5.17 8.67 -8.05
C PHE A 99 -5.03 7.30 -8.72
N TYR A 100 -5.86 6.35 -8.27
CA TYR A 100 -5.95 4.99 -8.77
C TYR A 100 -7.38 4.71 -9.23
N PRO A 101 -7.64 4.61 -10.55
CA PRO A 101 -8.98 4.31 -11.07
C PRO A 101 -9.37 2.87 -10.73
N TYR A 102 -10.66 2.64 -10.49
CA TYR A 102 -11.17 1.29 -10.25
C TYR A 102 -10.79 0.33 -11.38
N GLY A 103 -10.39 -0.89 -11.03
CA GLY A 103 -9.98 -1.92 -11.99
C GLY A 103 -8.53 -1.86 -12.46
N TYR A 104 -7.73 -0.89 -11.99
CA TYR A 104 -6.31 -0.78 -12.36
C TYR A 104 -5.34 -0.90 -11.19
N PHE A 105 -5.83 -1.24 -10.00
CA PHE A 105 -4.96 -1.37 -8.84
C PHE A 105 -5.45 -2.45 -7.87
N THR A 106 -4.51 -2.94 -7.07
CA THR A 106 -4.77 -3.85 -5.95
C THR A 106 -4.16 -3.29 -4.67
N ALA A 107 -4.64 -3.75 -3.53
CA ALA A 107 -4.05 -3.38 -2.25
C ALA A 107 -3.86 -4.63 -1.39
N GLY A 108 -2.63 -4.81 -0.91
CA GLY A 108 -2.23 -5.91 -0.05
C GLY A 108 -1.81 -5.41 1.33
N SER A 109 -2.00 -6.24 2.35
CA SER A 109 -1.56 -6.00 3.73
C SER A 109 -0.62 -7.11 4.18
N SER A 110 0.54 -6.76 4.74
CA SER A 110 1.44 -7.73 5.36
C SER A 110 1.93 -7.25 6.73
N LEU A 111 2.42 -8.16 7.56
CA LEU A 111 3.12 -7.78 8.78
C LEU A 111 4.42 -7.06 8.42
N ALA A 112 4.67 -5.91 9.05
CA ALA A 112 5.94 -5.23 8.87
C ALA A 112 7.07 -6.08 9.47
N ILE A 113 8.11 -6.33 8.68
CA ILE A 113 9.26 -7.14 9.08
C ILE A 113 9.94 -6.50 10.31
N GLY A 114 10.19 -7.32 11.33
CA GLY A 114 11.00 -6.93 12.49
C GLY A 114 10.26 -6.24 13.63
N ILE A 115 8.95 -5.94 13.49
CA ILE A 115 8.16 -5.36 14.58
C ILE A 115 6.80 -6.03 14.68
N LYS A 116 6.57 -6.74 15.78
CA LYS A 116 5.27 -7.32 16.10
C LYS A 116 4.22 -6.20 16.11
N TYR A 117 3.06 -6.44 15.49
CA TYR A 117 1.88 -5.55 15.48
C TYR A 117 1.94 -4.31 14.56
N PHE A 118 2.83 -4.28 13.56
CA PHE A 118 2.78 -3.27 12.50
C PHE A 118 2.24 -3.86 11.21
N GLU A 119 1.34 -3.12 10.58
CA GLU A 119 0.74 -3.51 9.32
C GLU A 119 1.31 -2.63 8.20
N ARG A 120 1.85 -3.28 7.19
CA ARG A 120 2.25 -2.64 5.94
C ARG A 120 1.14 -2.79 4.94
N VAL A 121 0.60 -1.68 4.47
CA VAL A 121 -0.32 -1.66 3.33
C VAL A 121 0.46 -1.24 2.10
N SER A 122 0.29 -2.00 1.02
CA SER A 122 0.82 -1.62 -0.27
C SER A 122 -0.29 -1.50 -1.30
N VAL A 123 -0.30 -0.39 -2.03
CA VAL A 123 -1.17 -0.16 -3.19
C VAL A 123 -0.31 -0.29 -4.43
N ASP A 124 -0.69 -1.22 -5.31
CA ASP A 124 0.02 -1.54 -6.54
C ASP A 124 -0.87 -1.31 -7.76
N ASN A 125 -0.28 -0.85 -8.85
CA ASN A 125 -0.96 -0.53 -10.11
C ASN A 125 -0.03 -0.89 -11.27
N THR A 126 -0.61 -1.31 -12.38
CA THR A 126 0.10 -1.63 -13.62
C THR A 126 0.98 -0.48 -14.14
N ASN A 127 0.60 0.77 -13.83
CA ASN A 127 1.19 1.97 -14.42
C ASN A 127 1.96 2.87 -13.43
N HIS A 128 2.00 2.53 -12.14
CA HIS A 128 2.64 3.36 -11.11
C HIS A 128 3.50 2.53 -10.16
N SER A 129 4.56 3.14 -9.64
CA SER A 129 5.38 2.51 -8.60
C SER A 129 4.51 2.18 -7.37
N LYS A 130 4.63 0.94 -6.89
CA LYS A 130 4.03 0.46 -5.64
C LYS A 130 4.21 1.48 -4.52
N MET A 131 3.11 1.86 -3.87
CA MET A 131 3.14 2.74 -2.71
C MET A 131 2.96 1.94 -1.44
N GLU A 132 3.92 2.05 -0.52
CA GLU A 132 3.90 1.38 0.77
C GLU A 132 3.65 2.36 1.91
N PHE A 133 2.80 1.97 2.85
CA PHE A 133 2.48 2.72 4.04
C PHE A 133 2.57 1.82 5.26
N LEU A 134 2.98 2.39 6.39
CA LEU A 134 3.08 1.68 7.66
C LEU A 134 2.04 2.18 8.63
N PHE A 135 1.32 1.26 9.27
CA PHE A 135 0.31 1.55 10.25
C PHE A 135 0.61 0.87 11.59
N PRO A 136 0.54 1.61 12.71
CA PRO A 136 0.61 1.01 14.04
C PRO A 136 -0.70 0.25 14.31
N TYR A 137 -0.60 -1.06 14.57
CA TYR A 137 -1.68 -1.94 15.02
C TYR A 137 -2.79 -2.22 13.99
N GLY A 138 -2.43 -2.93 12.93
CA GLY A 138 -3.38 -3.46 11.98
C GLY A 138 -3.65 -4.94 12.22
N TYR A 139 -4.67 -5.27 12.99
CA TYR A 139 -5.11 -6.65 13.16
C TYR A 139 -6.17 -7.08 12.12
N ASP A 140 -6.49 -6.20 11.14
CA ASP A 140 -7.52 -6.46 10.12
C ASP A 140 -7.36 -5.57 8.88
N SER A 141 -6.21 -5.66 8.20
CA SER A 141 -5.83 -5.22 6.83
C SER A 141 -6.04 -3.75 6.37
N LEU A 142 -6.88 -2.99 7.06
CA LEU A 142 -7.03 -1.53 7.11
C LEU A 142 -7.61 -1.19 8.51
N GLY A 143 -7.31 -2.02 9.52
CA GLY A 143 -7.83 -1.90 10.88
C GLY A 143 -7.48 -0.56 11.54
N SER A 144 -6.47 0.09 10.98
CA SER A 144 -6.01 1.46 11.19
C SER A 144 -6.99 2.55 10.71
N PHE A 145 -8.07 2.22 10.00
CA PHE A 145 -9.11 3.15 9.58
C PHE A 145 -10.46 2.82 10.22
N LYS A 146 -11.24 3.86 10.57
CA LYS A 146 -12.64 3.71 10.97
C LYS A 146 -13.47 3.25 9.77
N ASN A 147 -14.48 2.43 10.02
CA ASN A 147 -15.41 1.90 9.00
C ASN A 147 -14.71 1.19 7.83
N ASN A 148 -13.66 0.41 8.11
CA ASN A 148 -12.96 -0.41 7.12
C ASN A 148 -13.92 -1.30 6.30
N GLN A 149 -14.94 -1.89 6.92
CA GLN A 149 -15.92 -2.73 6.23
C GLN A 149 -16.67 -1.96 5.13
N GLU A 150 -17.04 -0.71 5.38
CA GLU A 150 -17.69 0.16 4.40
C GLU A 150 -16.75 0.47 3.23
N PHE A 151 -15.48 0.76 3.52
CA PHE A 151 -14.45 0.92 2.50
C PHE A 151 -14.33 -0.32 1.61
N LYS A 152 -14.18 -1.51 2.21
CA LYS A 152 -14.06 -2.78 1.49
C LYS A 152 -15.29 -3.03 0.61
N ALA A 153 -16.48 -2.81 1.14
CA ALA A 153 -17.74 -3.02 0.39
C ALA A 153 -17.88 -2.06 -0.80
N LEU A 154 -17.63 -0.76 -0.60
CA LEU A 154 -17.67 0.23 -1.69
C LEU A 154 -16.62 -0.07 -2.75
N TYR A 155 -15.41 -0.40 -2.31
CA TYR A 155 -14.33 -0.73 -3.22
C TYR A 155 -14.65 -1.95 -4.10
N THR A 156 -15.06 -3.06 -3.49
CA THR A 156 -15.42 -4.29 -4.20
C THR A 156 -16.55 -4.02 -5.19
N LYS A 157 -17.60 -3.29 -4.78
CA LYS A 157 -18.72 -2.94 -5.66
C LYS A 157 -18.25 -2.18 -6.91
N HIS A 158 -17.51 -1.09 -6.73
CA HIS A 158 -17.09 -0.25 -7.85
C HIS A 158 -16.03 -0.93 -8.73
N THR A 159 -15.17 -1.77 -8.15
CA THR A 159 -14.18 -2.54 -8.91
C THR A 159 -14.84 -3.62 -9.78
N ASN A 160 -15.84 -4.31 -9.25
CA ASN A 160 -16.59 -5.30 -10.03
C ASN A 160 -17.35 -4.65 -11.19
N GLN A 161 -17.92 -3.46 -10.99
CA GLN A 161 -18.51 -2.68 -12.09
C GLN A 161 -17.46 -2.26 -13.12
N ALA A 162 -16.29 -1.81 -12.68
CA ALA A 162 -15.22 -1.43 -13.60
C ALA A 162 -14.76 -2.63 -14.44
N LEU A 163 -14.68 -3.83 -13.86
CA LEU A 163 -14.30 -5.06 -14.57
C LEU A 163 -15.19 -5.34 -15.79
N GLU A 164 -16.49 -5.08 -15.74
CA GLU A 164 -17.39 -5.27 -16.89
C GLU A 164 -16.92 -4.47 -18.12
N SER A 165 -16.40 -3.27 -17.90
CA SER A 165 -15.94 -2.35 -18.95
C SER A 165 -14.50 -2.55 -19.41
N LEU A 166 -13.68 -3.30 -18.66
CA LEU A 166 -12.28 -3.51 -18.99
C LEU A 166 -12.10 -4.47 -20.17
N ASN A 167 -11.11 -4.21 -21.03
CA ASN A 167 -10.70 -5.18 -22.03
C ASN A 167 -10.00 -6.39 -21.37
N LEU A 168 -9.84 -7.48 -22.13
CA LEU A 168 -9.26 -8.73 -21.61
C LEU A 168 -7.83 -8.55 -21.10
N GLN A 169 -7.00 -7.77 -21.80
CA GLN A 169 -5.60 -7.54 -21.40
C GLN A 169 -5.51 -6.82 -20.04
N ASP A 170 -6.36 -5.83 -19.79
CA ASP A 170 -6.40 -5.09 -18.53
C ASP A 170 -6.97 -5.94 -17.40
N LYS A 171 -8.01 -6.75 -17.66
CA LYS A 171 -8.50 -7.76 -16.70
C LYS A 171 -7.39 -8.73 -16.27
N VAL A 172 -6.62 -9.23 -17.23
CA VAL A 172 -5.50 -10.14 -16.98
C VAL A 172 -4.41 -9.44 -16.16
N ASN A 173 -4.08 -8.18 -16.47
CA ASN A 173 -3.08 -7.43 -15.71
C ASN A 173 -3.51 -7.21 -14.27
N LEU A 174 -4.77 -6.82 -14.03
CA LEU A 174 -5.33 -6.69 -12.69
C LEU A 174 -5.33 -8.04 -11.95
N TYR A 175 -5.71 -9.13 -12.64
CA TYR A 175 -5.71 -10.47 -12.08
C TYR A 175 -4.31 -10.88 -11.61
N LYS A 176 -3.26 -10.62 -12.41
CA LYS A 176 -1.87 -10.88 -12.02
C LYS A 176 -1.45 -10.09 -10.77
N LEU A 177 -1.79 -8.80 -10.70
CA LEU A 177 -1.52 -7.96 -9.53
C LEU A 177 -2.30 -8.40 -8.28
N TYR A 178 -3.48 -8.99 -8.47
CA TYR A 178 -4.29 -9.49 -7.37
C TYR A 178 -3.71 -10.81 -6.83
N GLN A 179 -3.26 -11.68 -7.74
CA GLN A 179 -2.61 -12.93 -7.42
C GLN A 179 -1.22 -12.74 -6.78
N SER A 180 -0.49 -11.67 -7.11
CA SER A 180 0.81 -11.39 -6.47
C SER A 180 0.70 -11.05 -4.98
N ASN A 181 -0.50 -10.79 -4.48
CA ASN A 181 -0.77 -10.62 -3.05
C ASN A 181 -1.18 -11.94 -2.37
N ILE A 182 -1.21 -13.06 -3.10
CA ILE A 182 -1.52 -14.38 -2.55
C ILE A 182 -0.20 -15.15 -2.45
N GLU A 183 0.14 -15.57 -1.23
CA GLU A 183 1.39 -16.26 -0.93
C GLU A 183 1.11 -17.73 -0.60
N CYS A 184 1.84 -18.64 -1.25
CA CYS A 184 1.76 -20.07 -0.96
C CYS A 184 3.03 -20.51 -0.24
N ILE A 185 2.90 -20.90 1.03
CA ILE A 185 4.01 -21.41 1.86
C ILE A 185 3.56 -22.73 2.50
N PHE A 186 4.35 -23.81 2.33
CA PHE A 186 4.07 -25.13 2.91
C PHE A 186 2.62 -25.62 2.64
N ASP A 187 2.16 -25.49 1.40
CA ASP A 187 0.80 -25.83 0.96
C ASP A 187 -0.34 -25.03 1.64
N GLU A 188 -0.02 -24.00 2.42
CA GLU A 188 -0.97 -23.02 2.91
C GLU A 188 -1.03 -21.79 2.00
N GLU A 189 -2.23 -21.48 1.49
CA GLU A 189 -2.50 -20.22 0.79
C GLU A 189 -2.82 -19.12 1.80
N ARG A 190 -2.06 -18.03 1.74
CA ARG A 190 -2.26 -16.83 2.55
C ARG A 190 -2.61 -15.67 1.64
N ASN A 191 -3.88 -15.27 1.69
CA ASN A 191 -4.36 -14.14 0.90
C ASN A 191 -4.12 -12.83 1.66
N HIS A 192 -3.19 -12.02 1.15
CA HIS A 192 -2.84 -10.72 1.73
C HIS A 192 -3.68 -9.58 1.13
N ASN A 193 -4.62 -9.83 0.22
CA ASN A 193 -5.47 -8.78 -0.34
C ASN A 193 -6.37 -8.16 0.74
N ILE A 194 -6.46 -6.83 0.72
CA ILE A 194 -7.26 -6.05 1.66
C ILE A 194 -8.76 -6.16 1.35
N PHE A 195 -9.11 -6.42 0.10
CA PHE A 195 -10.46 -6.53 -0.42
C PHE A 195 -10.55 -7.68 -1.42
N THR A 196 -11.77 -8.17 -1.66
CA THR A 196 -12.02 -9.20 -2.66
C THR A 196 -12.41 -8.58 -3.99
N ILE A 197 -11.81 -9.07 -5.07
CA ILE A 197 -12.25 -8.83 -6.45
C ILE A 197 -12.76 -10.15 -7.01
N ASP A 198 -13.97 -10.15 -7.58
CA ASP A 198 -14.54 -11.37 -8.16
C ASP A 198 -14.16 -11.51 -9.63
N PHE A 199 -13.21 -12.41 -9.90
CA PHE A 199 -12.79 -12.76 -11.25
C PHE A 199 -13.53 -13.96 -11.84
N SER A 200 -14.43 -14.60 -11.08
CA SER A 200 -15.12 -15.83 -11.50
C SER A 200 -15.80 -15.71 -12.88
N PRO A 201 -16.49 -14.58 -13.22
CA PRO A 201 -17.11 -14.42 -14.53
C PRO A 201 -16.13 -14.41 -15.71
N TYR A 202 -14.87 -14.04 -15.46
CA TYR A 202 -13.84 -13.83 -16.49
C TYR A 202 -12.75 -14.90 -16.47
N LYS A 203 -12.84 -15.88 -15.55
CA LYS A 203 -11.76 -16.81 -15.23
C LYS A 203 -11.34 -17.65 -16.45
N ALA A 204 -12.29 -18.16 -17.22
CA ALA A 204 -12.01 -18.98 -18.41
C ALA A 204 -11.29 -18.19 -19.51
N GLU A 205 -11.69 -16.94 -19.75
CA GLU A 205 -11.06 -16.06 -20.74
C GLU A 205 -9.64 -15.68 -20.31
N ILE A 206 -9.46 -15.34 -19.02
CA ILE A 206 -8.16 -15.02 -18.43
C ILE A 206 -7.21 -16.21 -18.54
N ASP A 207 -7.66 -17.41 -18.17
CA ASP A 207 -6.83 -18.62 -18.19
C ASP A 207 -6.42 -19.01 -19.63
N THR A 208 -7.32 -18.81 -20.60
CA THR A 208 -7.01 -19.02 -22.03
C THR A 208 -5.95 -18.02 -22.50
N TYR A 209 -6.15 -16.72 -22.19
CA TYR A 209 -5.21 -15.67 -22.54
C TYR A 209 -3.80 -15.88 -21.97
N LEU A 210 -3.72 -16.40 -20.75
CA LEU A 210 -2.45 -16.68 -20.08
C LEU A 210 -1.72 -17.88 -20.71
N LYS A 211 -2.45 -18.90 -21.20
CA LYS A 211 -1.86 -20.04 -21.91
C LYS A 211 -1.31 -19.66 -23.28
N ASP A 212 -2.01 -18.81 -24.02
CA ASP A 212 -1.61 -18.43 -25.39
C ASP A 212 -0.38 -17.50 -25.43
N LYS A 213 0.00 -16.92 -24.29
CA LYS A 213 1.16 -16.01 -24.15
C LYS A 213 2.33 -16.59 -23.35
N GLN A 214 2.26 -17.86 -22.95
CA GLN A 214 3.40 -18.63 -22.40
C GLN A 214 4.22 -19.22 -23.53
#